data_AF-A0A401Q1N8-F1
#
_entry.id   AF-A0A401Q1N8-F1
#
_cell.length_a   1.000
_cell.length_b   1.000
_cell.length_c   1.000
_cell.angle_alpha   90.00
_cell.angle_beta   90.00
_cell.angle_gamma   90.00
#
_symmetry.space_group_name_H-M   'P 1'
#
loop_
_entity.id
_entity.type
_entity.pdbx_description
1 polymer ?
#
loop_
_entity_poly.entity_id
_entity_poly.type
_entity_poly.pdbx_seq_one_letter_code
_entity_poly.pdbx_strand_id
1 'polypeptide(L)'
;IYEYAFPDVNIAYGNFENRIQWFGSKKTEDIQEATIILHNVSFSDAGTYRCFFNRTFYYRGGKFILFTQVNKTIELTVAAKENRKLASIIGEIMMKLFKKMHRTTWRSLQKARRTVQGYKWRISISQATSQLLILFKHICWE
;
A
#
# COMPACT_ATOMS: atom_id res chain seq x y z
N ILE A 1 32.24 -4.49 3.94
CA ILE A 1 31.19 -5.32 4.60
C ILE A 1 30.60 -4.49 5.72
N TYR A 2 29.30 -4.56 5.96
CA TYR A 2 28.64 -3.92 7.10
C TYR A 2 28.04 -5.00 7.98
N GLU A 3 28.35 -4.98 9.27
CA GLU A 3 27.86 -5.94 10.25
C GLU A 3 27.14 -5.21 11.38
N TYR A 4 25.98 -5.74 11.77
CA TYR A 4 25.16 -5.25 12.87
C TYR A 4 24.90 -6.40 13.84
N ALA A 5 25.28 -6.22 15.11
CA ALA A 5 24.90 -7.10 16.20
C ALA A 5 24.36 -6.28 17.38
N PHE A 6 23.17 -6.64 17.86
CA PHE A 6 22.60 -6.06 19.07
C PHE A 6 23.44 -6.49 20.31
N PRO A 7 23.67 -5.62 21.32
CA PRO A 7 23.15 -4.25 21.44
C PRO A 7 23.92 -3.18 20.66
N ASP A 8 25.25 -3.29 20.49
CA ASP A 8 26.05 -2.15 20.00
C ASP A 8 27.34 -2.55 19.27
N VAL A 9 27.24 -3.34 18.20
CA VAL A 9 28.37 -3.51 17.26
C VAL A 9 27.90 -3.25 15.83
N ASN A 10 28.23 -2.04 15.34
CA ASN A 10 28.03 -1.64 13.95
C ASN A 10 29.40 -1.43 13.33
N ILE A 11 29.86 -2.37 12.51
CA ILE A 11 31.18 -2.28 11.88
C ILE A 11 31.00 -2.08 10.38
N ALA A 12 31.40 -0.90 9.90
CA ALA A 12 31.46 -0.58 8.48
C ALA A 12 32.93 -0.58 8.03
N TYR A 13 33.24 -1.32 6.97
CA TYR A 13 34.60 -1.39 6.42
C TYR A 13 34.72 -0.66 5.07
N GLY A 14 35.84 0.04 4.87
CA GLY A 14 36.25 0.61 3.59
C GLY A 14 35.45 1.87 3.21
N ASN A 15 35.10 2.01 1.92
CA ASN A 15 34.46 3.22 1.37
C ASN A 15 33.07 3.55 1.96
N PHE A 16 32.54 2.68 2.81
CA PHE A 16 31.24 2.85 3.46
C PHE A 16 31.34 3.33 4.92
N GLU A 17 32.56 3.43 5.44
CA GLU A 17 32.82 3.96 6.78
C GLU A 17 32.29 5.41 6.88
N ASN A 18 31.67 5.76 8.01
CA ASN A 18 31.05 7.06 8.27
C ASN A 18 29.90 7.50 7.33
N ARG A 19 29.50 6.66 6.36
CA ARG A 19 28.37 6.94 5.45
C ARG A 19 27.16 6.05 5.70
N ILE A 20 27.31 4.93 6.41
CA ILE A 20 26.22 4.01 6.71
C ILE A 20 25.67 4.25 8.12
N GLN A 21 24.35 4.25 8.23
CA GLN A 21 23.63 4.33 9.49
C GLN A 21 22.59 3.21 9.61
N TRP A 22 22.49 2.59 10.79
CA TRP A 22 21.43 1.63 11.08
C TRP A 22 20.08 2.31 11.33
N PHE A 23 19.05 1.86 10.63
CA PHE A 23 17.65 2.28 10.79
C PHE A 23 16.67 1.12 10.99
N GLY A 24 17.16 -0.12 11.11
CA GLY A 24 16.32 -1.29 11.39
C GLY A 24 15.78 -1.31 12.82
N SER A 25 15.30 -2.48 13.26
CA SER A 25 14.79 -2.68 14.61
C SER A 25 15.80 -2.20 15.67
N LYS A 26 15.36 -1.31 16.56
CA LYS A 26 16.17 -0.73 17.65
C LYS A 26 15.70 -1.27 18.99
N LYS A 27 16.63 -1.37 19.95
CA LYS A 27 16.31 -1.72 21.36
C LYS A 27 15.71 -3.12 21.56
N THR A 28 15.94 -4.04 20.62
CA THR A 28 15.50 -5.43 20.70
C THR A 28 16.56 -6.35 20.12
N GLU A 29 16.78 -7.50 20.78
CA GLU A 29 17.59 -8.62 20.26
C GLU A 29 16.93 -9.28 19.05
N ASP A 30 15.60 -9.24 18.98
CA ASP A 30 14.83 -9.79 17.86
C ASP A 30 14.78 -8.79 16.71
N ILE A 31 15.79 -8.86 15.84
CA ILE A 31 15.90 -8.03 14.64
C ILE A 31 14.97 -8.59 13.57
N GLN A 32 13.74 -8.07 13.48
CA GLN A 32 12.78 -8.47 12.45
C GLN A 32 12.98 -7.68 11.15
N GLU A 33 13.38 -6.42 11.26
CA GLU A 33 13.63 -5.51 10.14
C GLU A 33 15.08 -5.01 10.18
N ALA A 34 15.79 -5.15 9.06
CA ALA A 34 17.12 -4.59 8.89
C ALA A 34 17.11 -3.57 7.75
N THR A 35 17.18 -2.31 8.13
CA THR A 35 17.22 -1.18 7.20
C THR A 35 18.50 -0.40 7.47
N ILE A 36 19.26 -0.13 6.41
CA ILE A 36 20.46 0.70 6.45
C ILE A 36 20.25 1.92 5.57
N ILE A 37 20.77 3.07 6.02
CA ILE A 37 20.77 4.31 5.26
C ILE A 37 22.20 4.58 4.82
N LEU A 38 22.39 4.76 3.51
CA LEU A 38 23.65 5.20 2.92
C LEU A 38 23.57 6.70 2.60
N HIS A 39 24.41 7.48 3.25
CA HIS A 39 24.54 8.92 3.04
C HIS A 39 25.59 9.22 1.97
N ASN A 40 25.45 10.38 1.31
CA ASN A 40 26.36 10.85 0.25
C ASN A 40 26.59 9.79 -0.84
N VAL A 41 25.49 9.36 -1.49
CA VAL A 41 25.48 8.36 -2.55
C VAL A 41 26.15 8.92 -3.82
N SER A 42 27.02 8.11 -4.42
CA SER A 42 27.78 8.41 -5.62
C SER A 42 27.61 7.31 -6.68
N PHE A 43 27.99 7.58 -7.94
CA PHE A 43 27.89 6.56 -9.01
C PHE A 43 28.73 5.30 -8.74
N SER A 44 29.82 5.40 -7.96
CA SER A 44 30.63 4.25 -7.55
C SER A 44 29.95 3.33 -6.53
N ASP A 45 28.85 3.79 -5.92
CA ASP A 45 28.07 2.96 -5.00
C ASP A 45 27.09 2.03 -5.74
N ALA A 46 26.94 2.17 -7.06
CA ALA A 46 26.10 1.28 -7.87
C ALA A 46 26.67 -0.14 -7.91
N GLY A 47 25.81 -1.14 -7.78
CA GLY A 47 26.21 -2.54 -7.79
C GLY A 47 25.23 -3.47 -7.09
N THR A 48 25.68 -4.71 -6.85
CA THR A 48 24.87 -5.76 -6.24
C THR A 48 25.28 -5.97 -4.79
N TYR A 49 24.35 -5.69 -3.88
CA TYR A 49 24.52 -5.85 -2.45
C TYR A 49 23.92 -7.17 -2.00
N ARG A 50 24.58 -7.83 -1.04
CA ARG A 50 24.09 -9.07 -0.43
C ARG A 50 23.99 -8.88 1.07
N CYS A 51 22.81 -9.16 1.60
CA CYS A 51 22.52 -9.13 3.02
C CYS A 51 22.42 -10.57 3.53
N PHE A 52 23.10 -10.84 4.64
CA PHE A 52 23.11 -12.15 5.31
C PHE A 52 22.42 -11.99 6.66
N PHE A 53 21.34 -12.74 6.85
CA PHE A 53 20.57 -12.75 8.09
C PHE A 53 20.80 -14.07 8.80
N ASN A 54 21.57 -14.04 9.88
CA ASN A 54 21.81 -15.19 10.73
C ASN A 54 20.93 -15.03 11.97
N ARG A 55 19.97 -15.93 12.17
CA ARG A 55 19.04 -15.89 13.31
C ARG A 55 19.02 -17.23 14.04
N THR A 56 18.93 -17.14 15.36
CA THR A 56 18.74 -18.29 16.25
C THR A 56 17.42 -18.13 16.97
N PHE A 57 16.47 -19.04 16.70
CA PHE A 57 15.17 -19.06 17.36
C PHE A 57 15.17 -20.02 18.54
N TYR A 58 14.64 -19.57 19.67
CA TYR A 58 14.49 -20.36 20.88
C TYR A 58 13.00 -20.68 21.10
N TYR A 59 12.62 -21.95 21.03
CA TYR A 59 11.25 -22.40 21.27
C TYR A 59 11.10 -23.05 22.65
N ARG A 60 9.89 -22.94 23.23
CA ARG A 60 9.53 -23.52 24.54
C ARG A 60 10.51 -23.16 25.66
N GLY A 61 10.93 -21.89 25.73
CA GLY A 61 11.84 -21.40 26.76
C GLY A 61 13.27 -21.93 26.63
N GLY A 62 13.75 -22.16 25.40
CA GLY A 62 15.13 -22.58 25.13
C GLY A 62 15.35 -24.08 24.99
N LYS A 63 14.30 -24.90 25.06
CA LYS A 63 14.40 -26.36 24.88
C LYS A 63 14.72 -26.79 23.45
N PHE A 64 14.35 -25.96 22.47
CA PHE A 64 14.65 -26.18 21.07
C PHE A 64 15.29 -24.94 20.49
N ILE A 65 16.42 -25.13 19.81
CA ILE A 65 17.21 -24.08 19.19
C ILE A 65 17.22 -24.34 17.70
N LEU A 66 16.77 -23.38 16.89
CA LEU A 66 16.79 -23.45 15.44
C LEU A 66 17.64 -22.31 14.89
N PHE A 67 18.72 -22.67 14.20
CA PHE A 67 19.53 -21.72 13.45
C PHE A 67 19.03 -21.62 12.01
N THR A 68 18.88 -20.40 11.50
CA THR A 68 18.57 -20.14 10.10
C THR A 68 19.46 -19.05 9.53
N GLN A 69 19.81 -19.22 8.25
CA GLN A 69 20.53 -18.23 7.47
C GLN A 69 19.73 -17.88 6.23
N VAL A 70 19.38 -16.61 6.08
CA VAL A 70 18.63 -16.10 4.92
C VAL A 70 19.48 -15.07 4.19
N ASN A 71 19.61 -15.25 2.88
CA ASN A 71 20.39 -14.36 2.04
C ASN A 71 19.44 -13.56 1.14
N LYS A 72 19.65 -12.25 1.06
CA LYS A 72 18.92 -11.35 0.18
C LYS A 72 19.88 -10.59 -0.70
N THR A 73 19.58 -10.53 -1.99
CA THR A 73 20.37 -9.79 -2.97
C THR A 73 19.58 -8.57 -3.41
N ILE A 74 20.23 -7.41 -3.41
CA ILE A 74 19.64 -6.12 -3.76
C ILE A 74 20.52 -5.49 -4.84
N GLU A 75 19.93 -5.12 -5.97
CA GLU A 75 20.62 -4.39 -7.02
C GLU A 75 20.38 -2.89 -6.82
N LEU A 76 21.46 -2.13 -6.61
CA LEU A 76 21.44 -0.68 -6.46
C LEU A 76 21.93 -0.03 -7.74
N THR A 77 21.05 0.75 -8.36
CA THR A 77 21.38 1.60 -9.50
C THR A 77 21.33 3.05 -9.08
N VAL A 78 22.37 3.81 -9.41
CA VAL A 78 22.48 5.23 -9.08
C VAL A 78 22.26 6.04 -10.36
N ALA A 79 21.25 6.93 -10.34
CA ALA A 79 20.89 7.78 -11.46
C ALA A 79 21.07 9.25 -11.09
N ALA A 80 21.50 10.08 -12.06
CA ALA A 80 21.67 11.53 -11.87
C ALA A 80 20.37 12.25 -11.52
N LYS A 81 19.23 11.68 -11.95
CA LYS A 81 17.90 12.20 -11.69
C LYS A 81 16.97 11.03 -11.37
N GLU A 82 16.09 11.25 -10.40
CA GLU A 82 15.08 10.26 -10.05
C GLU A 82 14.15 10.01 -11.24
N ASN A 83 14.13 8.77 -11.70
CA ASN A 83 13.20 8.33 -12.73
C ASN A 83 11.91 7.87 -12.07
N ARG A 84 10.81 8.51 -12.44
CA ARG A 84 9.50 8.14 -11.93
C ARG A 84 9.13 6.73 -12.42
N LYS A 85 8.87 5.82 -11.48
CA LYS A 85 8.47 4.44 -11.81
C LYS A 85 7.18 4.43 -12.64
N LEU A 86 7.15 3.61 -13.70
CA LEU A 86 5.97 3.47 -14.56
C LEU A 86 4.70 3.13 -13.76
N ALA A 87 4.83 2.27 -12.75
CA ALA A 87 3.73 1.92 -11.84
C ALA A 87 3.15 3.14 -11.10
N SER A 88 3.98 4.12 -10.71
CA SER A 88 3.51 5.38 -10.10
C SER A 88 2.74 6.24 -11.10
N ILE A 89 3.18 6.30 -12.35
CA ILE A 89 2.49 7.02 -13.43
C ILE A 89 1.13 6.37 -13.69
N ILE A 90 1.10 5.04 -13.86
CA ILE A 90 -0.13 4.27 -14.05
C ILE A 90 -1.07 4.46 -12.85
N GLY A 91 -0.55 4.39 -11.62
CA GLY A 91 -1.35 4.58 -10.41
C GLY A 91 -2.06 5.93 -10.36
N GLU A 92 -1.40 7.02 -10.75
CA GLU A 92 -2.04 8.34 -10.84
C GLU A 92 -3.11 8.41 -11.92
N ILE A 93 -2.86 7.82 -13.10
CA ILE A 93 -3.84 7.76 -14.18
C ILE A 93 -5.06 6.96 -13.74
N MET A 94 -4.84 5.78 -13.17
CA MET A 94 -5.90 4.90 -12.67
C MET A 94 -6.72 5.59 -11.57
N MET A 95 -6.06 6.30 -10.64
CA MET A 95 -6.75 7.11 -9.63
C MET A 95 -7.63 8.20 -10.26
N LYS A 96 -7.11 8.91 -11.27
CA LYS A 96 -7.89 9.94 -12.00
C LYS A 96 -9.08 9.33 -12.74
N LEU A 97 -8.89 8.19 -13.42
CA LEU A 97 -9.95 7.47 -14.12
C LEU A 97 -10.99 6.93 -13.15
N PHE A 98 -10.58 6.36 -12.03
CA PHE A 98 -11.48 5.88 -10.98
C PHE A 98 -12.33 7.02 -10.40
N LYS A 99 -11.69 8.15 -10.07
CA LYS A 99 -12.40 9.37 -9.64
C LYS A 99 -13.38 9.88 -10.70
N LYS A 100 -13.04 9.77 -11.99
CA LYS A 100 -13.93 10.16 -13.09
C LYS A 100 -15.10 9.18 -13.21
N MET A 101 -14.84 7.89 -13.20
CA MET A 101 -15.84 6.82 -13.27
C MET A 101 -16.83 6.93 -12.12
N HIS A 102 -16.35 7.05 -10.88
CA HIS A 102 -17.17 7.27 -9.69
C HIS A 102 -18.01 8.54 -9.82
N ARG A 103 -17.44 9.65 -10.30
CA ARG A 103 -18.22 10.87 -10.54
C ARG A 103 -19.29 10.68 -11.62
N THR A 104 -19.00 9.95 -12.69
CA THR A 104 -19.97 9.69 -13.76
C THR A 104 -21.10 8.77 -13.31
N THR A 105 -20.79 7.69 -12.59
CA THR A 105 -21.83 6.79 -12.03
C THR A 105 -22.69 7.52 -11.00
N TRP A 106 -22.09 8.34 -10.13
CA TRP A 106 -22.85 9.21 -9.23
C TRP A 106 -23.76 10.19 -9.96
N ARG A 107 -23.27 10.83 -11.03
CA ARG A 107 -24.11 11.74 -11.83
C ARG A 107 -25.27 11.00 -12.48
N SER A 108 -25.04 9.82 -13.03
CA SER A 108 -26.10 8.98 -13.62
C SER A 108 -27.12 8.54 -12.56
N LEU A 109 -26.67 8.10 -11.38
CA LEU A 109 -27.54 7.75 -10.25
C LEU A 109 -28.34 8.95 -9.74
N GLN A 110 -27.72 10.12 -9.61
CA GLN A 110 -28.41 11.36 -9.23
C GLN A 110 -29.47 11.75 -10.25
N LYS A 111 -29.17 11.61 -11.55
CA LYS A 111 -30.14 11.85 -12.63
C LYS A 111 -31.30 10.87 -12.53
N ALA A 112 -31.03 9.56 -12.41
CA ALA A 112 -32.07 8.55 -12.22
C ALA A 112 -32.94 8.83 -10.98
N ARG A 113 -32.33 9.18 -9.84
CA ARG A 113 -33.05 9.57 -8.61
C ARG A 113 -33.95 10.79 -8.83
N ARG A 114 -33.47 11.81 -9.54
CA ARG A 114 -34.29 13.00 -9.90
C ARG A 114 -35.41 12.65 -10.86
N THR A 115 -35.18 11.78 -11.84
CA THR A 115 -36.20 11.31 -12.79
C THR A 115 -37.28 10.50 -12.07
N VAL A 116 -36.91 9.57 -11.18
CA VAL A 116 -37.88 8.82 -10.35
C VAL A 116 -38.65 9.75 -9.42
N GLN A 117 -38.00 10.73 -8.78
CA GLN A 117 -38.70 11.74 -8.00
C GLN A 117 -39.64 12.57 -8.88
N GLY A 118 -39.24 12.94 -10.09
CA GLY A 118 -40.05 13.67 -11.08
C GLY A 118 -41.23 12.85 -11.61
N TYR A 119 -41.06 11.54 -11.81
CA TYR A 119 -42.17 10.61 -12.09
C TYR A 119 -43.08 10.47 -10.88
N LYS A 120 -42.54 10.40 -9.65
CA LYS A 120 -43.32 10.42 -8.40
C LYS A 120 -44.16 11.71 -8.28
N TRP A 121 -43.60 12.87 -8.62
CA TRP A 121 -44.33 14.14 -8.70
C TRP A 121 -45.33 14.20 -9.87
N ARG A 122 -45.00 13.62 -11.04
CA ARG A 122 -45.94 13.51 -12.19
C ARG A 122 -47.13 12.61 -11.86
N ILE A 123 -46.91 11.48 -11.19
CA ILE A 123 -47.97 10.59 -10.69
C ILE A 123 -48.76 11.30 -9.57
N SER A 124 -48.12 12.18 -8.78
CA SER A 124 -48.79 12.98 -7.75
C SER A 124 -49.54 14.22 -8.28
N ILE A 125 -49.42 14.57 -9.57
CA ILE A 125 -50.15 15.68 -10.22
C ILE A 125 -51.19 15.19 -11.24
N SER A 126 -51.21 13.91 -11.61
CA SER A 126 -52.31 13.33 -12.40
C SER A 126 -53.44 12.71 -11.57
N GLN A 127 -53.41 12.83 -10.23
CA GLN A 127 -54.52 12.44 -9.35
C GLN A 127 -55.35 13.67 -8.94
N ALA A 128 -55.93 14.31 -9.94
CA ALA A 128 -57.17 15.04 -9.83
C ALA A 128 -57.99 14.77 -11.09
N THR A 129 -58.34 13.50 -11.32
CA THR A 129 -59.76 13.14 -11.41
C THR A 129 -60.02 11.87 -10.60
N SER A 130 -60.66 12.07 -9.44
CA SER A 130 -61.23 11.03 -8.57
C SER A 130 -62.13 10.09 -9.37
N GLN A 131 -61.73 8.81 -9.53
CA GLN A 131 -62.69 7.67 -9.57
C GLN A 131 -62.09 6.24 -9.67
N LEU A 132 -60.77 6.01 -9.76
CA LEU A 132 -60.22 4.65 -9.95
C LEU A 132 -59.31 4.16 -8.81
N LEU A 133 -59.66 4.43 -7.55
CA LEU A 133 -58.86 4.07 -6.36
C LEU A 133 -59.32 2.78 -5.65
N ILE A 134 -60.01 1.87 -6.34
CA ILE A 134 -60.55 0.63 -5.71
C ILE A 134 -59.86 -0.66 -6.22
N LEU A 135 -59.10 -0.64 -7.31
CA LEU A 135 -58.73 -1.91 -7.99
C LEU A 135 -57.28 -2.41 -7.87
N PHE A 136 -56.36 -1.71 -7.18
CA PHE A 136 -54.94 -2.13 -7.16
C PHE A 136 -54.31 -2.27 -5.77
N LYS A 137 -55.10 -2.55 -4.72
CA LYS A 137 -54.56 -2.85 -3.38
C LYS A 137 -54.26 -4.35 -3.15
N HIS A 138 -54.37 -5.21 -4.17
CA HIS A 138 -54.37 -6.67 -3.98
C HIS A 138 -53.20 -7.45 -4.60
N ILE A 139 -52.19 -6.84 -5.23
CA ILE A 139 -51.20 -7.61 -6.04
C ILE A 139 -49.73 -7.53 -5.59
N CYS A 140 -49.35 -6.81 -4.53
CA CYS A 140 -47.93 -6.80 -4.12
C CYS A 140 -47.74 -6.78 -2.61
N TRP A 141 -48.32 -7.75 -1.91
CA TRP A 141 -47.72 -8.32 -0.69
C TRP A 141 -48.32 -9.71 -0.46
N GLU A 142 -47.86 -10.67 -1.27
CA GLU A 142 -47.54 -12.06 -0.95
C GLU A 142 -46.77 -12.67 -2.14
#